data_AF-A0A0J5S188-F1
#
_entry.id   AF-A0A0J5S188-F1
#
_cell.length_a   1.000
_cell.length_b   1.000
_cell.length_c   1.000
_cell.angle_alpha   90.00
_cell.angle_beta   90.00
_cell.angle_gamma   90.00
#
_symmetry.space_group_name_H-M   'P 1'
#
loop_
_entity.id
_entity.type
_entity.pdbx_description
1 polymer ?
#
loop_
_entity_poly.entity_id
_entity_poly.type
_entity_poly.pdbx_seq_one_letter_code
_entity_poly.pdbx_strand_id
1 'polypeptide(L)'
;MTSADQEAQKFKQLLSTILGEINIKSYFSYYGFRKHKLLFALYKDGNFYLHIPDEIIDQLLPYDGVVQLEDKKSGIHSQNYYQLPHTLIENNALFSYWVNSCFTVLQKKHNIITKKPRLIRYMPNMNAHTEKTLKKLNIHSVDDLIAKGEINTFIALLEKGFDVDESMLFKLHCAIQHKLIYTLTPKEKIALLTEANKALYEAGLRKRFKIY
;
A
#
# COMPACT_ATOMS: atom_id res chain seq x y z
N MET A 1 15.07 -12.63 28.57
CA MET A 1 15.37 -11.56 27.59
C MET A 1 16.85 -11.58 27.33
N THR A 2 17.25 -11.67 26.06
CA THR A 2 18.66 -11.58 25.66
C THR A 2 19.17 -10.14 25.82
N SER A 3 20.50 -9.94 25.83
CA SER A 3 21.10 -8.59 25.83
C SER A 3 20.59 -7.76 24.63
N ALA A 4 20.46 -8.40 23.48
CA ALA A 4 19.92 -7.79 22.27
C ALA A 4 18.45 -7.35 22.40
N ASP A 5 17.61 -8.14 23.10
CA ASP A 5 16.22 -7.74 23.38
C ASP A 5 16.16 -6.48 24.25
N GLN A 6 17.00 -6.41 25.28
CA GLN A 6 17.06 -5.26 26.19
C GLN A 6 17.47 -3.99 25.43
N GLU A 7 18.47 -4.10 24.56
CA GLU A 7 18.96 -2.98 23.79
C GLU A 7 17.96 -2.52 22.72
N ALA A 8 17.29 -3.45 22.04
CA ALA A 8 16.18 -3.13 21.15
C ALA A 8 15.05 -2.39 21.88
N GLN A 9 14.73 -2.77 23.13
CA GLN A 9 13.75 -2.05 23.94
C GLN A 9 14.22 -0.64 24.35
N LYS A 10 15.52 -0.44 24.63
CA LYS A 10 16.07 0.90 24.87
C LYS A 10 15.91 1.80 23.64
N PHE A 11 16.25 1.29 22.45
CA PHE A 11 16.00 2.01 21.20
C PHE A 11 14.51 2.27 20.97
N LYS A 12 13.61 1.36 21.37
CA LYS A 12 12.15 1.61 21.35
C LYS A 12 11.81 2.87 22.10
N GLN A 13 12.28 2.97 23.35
CA GLN A 13 11.96 4.07 24.25
C GLN A 13 12.52 5.37 23.70
N LEU A 14 13.78 5.37 23.27
CA LEU A 14 14.43 6.52 22.66
C LEU A 14 13.71 6.99 21.39
N LEU A 15 13.37 6.08 20.47
CA LEU A 15 12.60 6.44 19.28
C LEU A 15 11.19 6.92 19.62
N SER A 16 10.62 6.46 20.73
CA SER A 16 9.30 6.88 21.17
C SER A 16 9.26 8.29 21.74
N THR A 17 10.36 8.78 22.31
CA THR A 17 10.46 10.20 22.72
C THR A 17 10.54 11.14 21.51
N ILE A 18 11.03 10.65 20.38
CA ILE A 18 11.19 11.43 19.14
C ILE A 18 9.92 11.41 18.30
N LEU A 19 9.37 10.21 18.06
CA LEU A 19 8.28 9.99 17.09
C LEU A 19 6.95 9.59 17.76
N GLY A 20 6.86 9.48 19.09
CA GLY A 20 5.68 8.94 19.76
C GLY A 20 5.60 7.42 19.64
N GLU A 21 4.41 6.81 19.64
CA GLU A 21 4.28 5.35 19.74
C GLU A 21 5.03 4.56 18.63
N ILE A 22 6.03 3.78 19.04
CA ILE A 22 6.81 2.88 18.18
C ILE A 22 6.48 1.41 18.47
N ASN A 23 6.32 0.62 17.42
CA ASN A 23 6.18 -0.83 17.48
C ASN A 23 7.49 -1.52 17.08
N ILE A 24 7.84 -2.58 17.78
CA ILE A 24 8.98 -3.46 17.43
C ILE A 24 8.45 -4.82 17.05
N LYS A 25 8.94 -5.36 15.94
CA LYS A 25 8.70 -6.75 15.53
C LYS A 25 9.96 -7.34 14.92
N SER A 26 10.13 -8.65 15.06
CA SER A 26 11.16 -9.37 14.32
C SER A 26 10.98 -9.17 12.81
N TYR A 27 12.07 -8.90 12.11
CA TYR A 27 12.13 -8.69 10.68
C TYR A 27 13.38 -9.42 10.15
N PHE A 28 13.19 -10.66 9.67
CA PHE A 28 14.28 -11.61 9.45
C PHE A 28 15.12 -11.77 10.72
N SER A 29 16.44 -11.57 10.63
CA SER A 29 17.36 -11.59 11.78
C SER A 29 17.47 -10.26 12.54
N TYR A 30 16.61 -9.28 12.26
CA TYR A 30 16.67 -7.93 12.82
C TYR A 30 15.47 -7.64 13.73
N TYR A 31 15.64 -6.69 14.63
CA TYR A 31 14.53 -5.99 15.28
C TYR A 31 14.12 -4.81 14.40
N GLY A 32 12.91 -4.83 13.86
CA GLY A 32 12.39 -3.77 13.01
C GLY A 32 11.50 -2.80 13.78
N PHE A 33 11.84 -1.51 13.73
CA PHE A 33 11.07 -0.43 14.36
C PHE A 33 10.08 0.18 13.36
N ARG A 34 8.82 0.25 13.76
CA ARG A 34 7.71 0.68 12.90
C ARG A 34 6.82 1.72 13.56
N LYS A 35 6.34 2.67 12.76
CA LYS A 35 5.26 3.60 13.12
C LYS A 35 4.21 3.60 12.02
N HIS A 36 2.94 3.42 12.36
CA HIS A 36 1.83 3.30 11.39
C HIS A 36 2.09 2.29 10.23
N LYS A 37 2.62 1.11 10.56
CA LYS A 37 3.03 0.05 9.60
C LYS A 37 4.26 0.37 8.73
N LEU A 38 4.80 1.58 8.79
CA LEU A 38 6.02 1.97 8.09
C LEU A 38 7.26 1.52 8.88
N LEU A 39 8.08 0.65 8.30
CA LEU A 39 9.39 0.26 8.83
C LEU A 39 10.40 1.35 8.50
N PHE A 40 11.04 1.90 9.52
CA PHE A 40 11.95 3.04 9.36
C PHE A 40 13.31 2.84 10.01
N ALA A 41 13.48 1.82 10.86
CA ALA A 41 14.79 1.49 11.42
C ALA A 41 14.90 -0.01 11.70
N LEU A 42 16.14 -0.48 11.80
CA LEU A 42 16.51 -1.85 12.16
C LEU A 42 17.57 -1.82 13.25
N TYR A 43 17.59 -2.85 14.08
CA TYR A 43 18.67 -3.09 15.04
C TYR A 43 19.09 -4.56 15.00
N LYS A 44 20.40 -4.81 15.01
CA LYS A 44 21.00 -6.14 15.06
C LYS A 44 22.45 -6.05 15.54
N ASP A 45 22.82 -6.95 16.46
CA ASP A 45 24.20 -7.16 16.92
C ASP A 45 24.91 -5.84 17.33
N GLY A 46 24.23 -5.00 18.11
CA GLY A 46 24.76 -3.70 18.58
C GLY A 46 24.68 -2.56 17.56
N ASN A 47 24.34 -2.86 16.30
CA ASN A 47 24.28 -1.87 15.23
C ASN A 47 22.85 -1.38 15.02
N PHE A 48 22.70 -0.06 14.95
CA PHE A 48 21.44 0.60 14.63
C PHE A 48 21.48 1.11 13.19
N TYR A 49 20.45 0.76 12.42
CA TYR A 49 20.31 1.16 11.02
C TYR A 49 19.07 2.01 10.85
N LEU A 50 19.22 3.18 10.24
CA LEU A 50 18.10 4.05 9.90
C LEU A 50 17.77 3.90 8.42
N HIS A 51 16.48 3.88 8.08
CA HIS A 51 16.07 4.02 6.69
C HIS A 51 16.23 5.48 6.27
N ILE A 52 17.17 5.75 5.38
CA ILE A 52 17.50 7.08 4.87
C ILE A 52 17.05 7.17 3.42
N PRO A 53 16.04 8.00 3.10
CA PRO A 53 15.62 8.24 1.73
C PRO A 53 16.71 8.92 0.88
N ASP A 54 16.69 8.63 -0.41
CA ASP A 54 17.61 9.21 -1.41
C ASP A 54 17.66 10.75 -1.38
N GLU A 55 16.58 11.42 -0.96
CA GLU A 55 16.52 12.88 -0.88
C GLU A 55 17.42 13.50 0.19
N ILE A 56 17.87 12.71 1.16
CA ILE A 56 18.61 13.20 2.33
C ILE A 56 19.95 12.48 2.53
N ILE A 57 20.26 11.45 1.75
CA ILE A 57 21.47 10.65 1.94
C ILE A 57 22.75 11.49 1.80
N ASP A 58 22.80 12.41 0.83
CA ASP A 58 23.96 13.28 0.59
C ASP A 58 24.30 14.18 1.79
N GLN A 59 23.33 14.47 2.65
CA GLN A 59 23.54 15.27 3.86
C GLN A 59 24.10 14.43 5.03
N LEU A 60 23.91 13.11 4.98
CA LEU A 60 24.32 12.19 6.04
C LEU A 60 25.66 11.49 5.73
N LEU A 61 25.96 11.23 4.46
CA LEU A 61 27.23 10.61 4.04
C LEU A 61 28.51 11.30 4.53
N PRO A 62 28.54 12.64 4.76
CA PRO A 62 29.73 13.29 5.32
C PRO A 62 30.05 12.92 6.78
N TYR A 63 29.13 12.26 7.50
CA TYR A 63 29.40 11.82 8.87
C TYR A 63 30.22 10.53 8.89
N ASP A 64 31.36 10.56 9.56
CA ASP A 64 32.24 9.39 9.69
C ASP A 64 31.52 8.19 10.33
N GLY A 65 31.68 7.02 9.71
CA GLY A 65 31.10 5.76 10.21
C GLY A 65 29.66 5.50 9.79
N VAL A 66 29.07 6.34 8.93
CA VAL A 66 27.82 6.00 8.24
C VAL A 66 28.10 5.01 7.12
N VAL A 67 27.54 3.81 7.22
CA VAL A 67 27.78 2.72 6.26
C VAL A 67 26.47 2.11 5.79
N GLN A 68 26.31 1.89 4.49
CA GLN A 68 25.13 1.24 3.95
C GLN A 68 25.04 -0.21 4.45
N LEU A 69 23.83 -0.64 4.79
CA LEU A 69 23.59 -2.04 5.16
C LEU A 69 23.85 -2.92 3.93
N GLU A 70 24.79 -3.86 4.05
CA GLU A 70 25.01 -4.91 3.06
C GLU A 70 24.68 -6.27 3.68
N ASP A 71 23.42 -6.70 3.58
CA ASP A 71 23.02 -8.05 4.00
C ASP A 71 22.63 -8.91 2.80
N LYS A 72 23.63 -9.59 2.24
CA LYS A 72 23.47 -10.50 1.10
C LYS A 72 22.67 -11.76 1.44
N LYS A 73 22.46 -12.08 2.72
CA LYS A 73 21.85 -13.33 3.18
C LYS A 73 20.36 -13.18 3.53
N SER A 74 19.93 -12.00 3.98
CA SER A 74 18.60 -11.82 4.57
C SER A 74 17.51 -11.31 3.61
N GLY A 75 17.80 -11.09 2.33
CA GLY A 75 16.81 -10.63 1.34
C GLY A 75 16.20 -9.25 1.64
N ILE A 76 16.83 -8.47 2.53
CA ILE A 76 16.43 -7.10 2.84
C ILE A 76 16.83 -6.22 1.66
N HIS A 77 15.91 -5.40 1.16
CA HIS A 77 16.24 -4.30 0.26
C HIS A 77 17.07 -3.27 1.02
N SER A 78 18.36 -3.55 1.14
CA SER A 78 19.28 -2.87 2.06
C SER A 78 19.75 -1.51 1.53
N GLN A 79 19.38 -1.17 0.30
CA GLN A 79 19.83 0.03 -0.39
C GLN A 79 19.56 1.33 0.39
N ASN A 80 18.54 1.35 1.24
CA ASN A 80 18.16 2.58 1.95
C ASN A 80 18.36 2.50 3.45
N TYR A 81 18.98 1.43 3.98
CA TYR A 81 19.30 1.35 5.40
C TYR A 81 20.78 1.62 5.60
N TYR A 82 21.12 2.54 6.50
CA TYR A 82 22.51 2.83 6.83
C TYR A 82 22.72 2.75 8.33
N GLN A 83 23.83 2.15 8.71
CA GLN A 83 24.32 2.14 10.07
C GLN A 83 24.64 3.57 10.49
N LEU A 84 24.12 3.95 11.66
CA LEU A 84 24.51 5.21 12.30
C LEU A 84 25.65 4.96 13.28
N PRO A 85 26.71 5.78 13.28
CA PRO A 85 27.80 5.65 14.23
C PRO A 85 27.31 6.00 15.64
N HIS A 86 27.90 5.36 16.67
CA HIS A 86 27.53 5.60 18.06
C HIS A 86 27.63 7.08 18.47
N THR A 87 28.64 7.79 17.95
CA THR A 87 28.83 9.24 18.18
C THR A 87 27.63 10.09 17.73
N LEU A 88 26.95 9.69 16.64
CA LEU A 88 25.74 10.36 16.17
C LEU A 88 24.54 10.00 17.06
N ILE A 89 24.44 8.74 17.48
CA ILE A 89 23.35 8.25 18.35
C ILE A 89 23.43 8.91 19.75
N GLU A 90 24.62 9.05 20.32
CA GLU A 90 24.85 9.67 21.63
C GLU A 90 24.57 11.18 21.63
N ASN A 91 24.68 11.83 20.48
CA ASN A 91 24.23 13.21 20.32
C ASN A 91 22.70 13.25 20.12
N ASN A 92 21.97 13.34 21.24
CA ASN A 92 20.51 13.36 21.25
C ASN A 92 19.88 14.35 20.24
N ALA A 93 20.48 15.52 20.03
CA ALA A 93 19.97 16.52 19.09
C ALA A 93 20.13 16.06 17.64
N LEU A 94 21.32 15.58 17.26
CA LEU A 94 21.57 15.07 15.91
C LEU A 94 20.77 13.79 15.62
N PHE A 95 20.73 12.85 16.56
CA PHE A 95 19.96 11.62 16.42
C PHE A 95 18.47 11.94 16.21
N SER A 96 17.90 12.83 17.04
CA SER A 96 16.51 13.25 16.92
C SER A 96 16.23 13.97 15.59
N TYR A 97 17.14 14.82 15.13
CA TYR A 97 17.05 15.48 13.84
C TYR A 97 16.97 14.48 12.69
N TRP A 98 17.89 13.51 12.65
CA TRP A 98 17.95 12.53 11.56
C TRP A 98 16.74 11.61 11.56
N VAL A 99 16.35 11.08 12.72
CA VAL A 99 15.17 10.22 12.85
C VAL A 99 13.91 10.96 12.38
N ASN A 100 13.70 12.20 12.80
CA ASN A 100 12.55 13.01 12.37
C ASN A 100 12.57 13.32 10.87
N SER A 101 13.73 13.73 10.35
CA SER A 101 13.87 14.13 8.94
C SER A 101 13.63 12.94 8.01
N CYS A 102 14.27 11.80 8.29
CA CYS A 102 14.07 10.56 7.55
C CYS A 102 12.60 10.12 7.61
N PHE A 103 12.03 10.07 8.82
CA PHE A 103 10.67 9.58 9.01
C PHE A 103 9.65 10.49 8.31
N THR A 104 9.82 11.81 8.35
CA THR A 104 8.94 12.76 7.66
C THR A 104 8.89 12.51 6.16
N VAL A 105 10.06 12.33 5.52
CA VAL A 105 10.15 12.04 4.08
C VAL A 105 9.52 10.68 3.76
N LEU A 106 9.83 9.64 4.55
CA LEU A 106 9.24 8.31 4.37
C LEU A 106 7.73 8.33 4.54
N GLN A 107 7.23 9.03 5.55
CA GLN A 107 5.80 9.17 5.78
C GLN A 107 5.13 9.94 4.64
N LYS A 108 5.75 11.00 4.11
CA LYS A 108 5.24 11.72 2.94
C LYS A 108 5.17 10.81 1.71
N LYS A 109 6.21 10.04 1.42
CA LYS A 109 6.21 9.05 0.32
C LYS A 109 5.15 7.98 0.51
N HIS A 110 5.08 7.39 1.70
CA HIS A 110 4.07 6.40 2.04
C HIS A 110 2.66 6.99 1.91
N ASN A 111 2.44 8.23 2.37
CA ASN A 111 1.18 8.94 2.20
C ASN A 111 0.88 9.24 0.73
N ILE A 112 1.85 9.57 -0.11
CA ILE A 112 1.60 9.72 -1.55
C ILE A 112 1.20 8.39 -2.18
N ILE A 113 1.84 7.28 -1.79
CA ILE A 113 1.52 5.94 -2.32
C ILE A 113 0.14 5.47 -1.84
N THR A 114 -0.18 5.72 -0.57
CA THR A 114 -1.42 5.28 0.07
C THR A 114 -2.61 6.23 -0.13
N LYS A 115 -2.35 7.53 -0.27
CA LYS A 115 -3.33 8.58 -0.62
C LYS A 115 -3.42 8.84 -2.12
N LYS A 116 -2.56 8.26 -2.97
CA LYS A 116 -2.92 8.12 -4.38
C LYS A 116 -4.26 7.41 -4.33
N PRO A 117 -5.38 8.04 -4.76
CA PRO A 117 -6.60 7.28 -4.98
C PRO A 117 -6.14 6.11 -5.83
N ARG A 118 -6.49 4.88 -5.44
CA ARG A 118 -6.29 3.71 -6.31
C ARG A 118 -6.99 4.11 -7.59
N LEU A 119 -6.27 4.65 -8.57
CA LEU A 119 -6.93 5.20 -9.74
C LEU A 119 -7.64 4.01 -10.36
N ILE A 120 -8.87 4.21 -10.83
CA ILE A 120 -9.65 3.08 -11.32
C ILE A 120 -8.87 2.35 -12.42
N ARG A 121 -8.09 3.08 -13.23
CA ARG A 121 -7.18 2.50 -14.25
C ARG A 121 -6.11 1.53 -13.73
N TYR A 122 -5.79 1.55 -12.43
CA TYR A 122 -4.80 0.68 -11.79
C TYR A 122 -5.44 -0.47 -11.01
N MET A 123 -6.76 -0.55 -10.96
CA MET A 123 -7.44 -1.74 -10.44
C MET A 123 -7.24 -2.93 -11.39
N PRO A 124 -7.32 -4.18 -10.89
CA PRO A 124 -7.31 -5.35 -11.73
C PRO A 124 -8.35 -5.25 -12.85
N ASN A 125 -7.95 -5.63 -14.08
CA ASN A 125 -8.81 -5.67 -15.26
C ASN A 125 -9.37 -4.31 -15.72
N MET A 126 -8.88 -3.21 -15.16
CA MET A 126 -9.24 -1.84 -15.54
C MET A 126 -8.12 -1.18 -16.33
N ASN A 127 -8.48 -0.11 -17.06
CA ASN A 127 -7.52 0.69 -17.82
C ASN A 127 -7.99 2.15 -17.89
N ALA A 128 -7.21 3.01 -18.55
CA ALA A 128 -7.54 4.43 -18.69
C ALA A 128 -8.83 4.69 -19.49
N HIS A 129 -9.22 3.80 -20.40
CA HIS A 129 -10.48 3.90 -21.13
C HIS A 129 -11.67 3.63 -20.19
N THR A 130 -11.64 2.55 -19.41
CA THR A 130 -12.70 2.26 -18.43
C THR A 130 -12.84 3.37 -17.40
N GLU A 131 -11.73 3.92 -16.89
CA GLU A 131 -11.78 5.07 -15.99
C GLU A 131 -12.46 6.30 -16.62
N LYS A 132 -12.16 6.62 -17.88
CA LYS A 132 -12.83 7.72 -18.60
C LYS A 132 -14.33 7.46 -18.75
N THR A 133 -14.73 6.21 -19.02
CA THR A 133 -16.13 5.81 -19.12
C THR A 133 -16.85 5.95 -17.78
N LEU A 134 -16.24 5.48 -16.68
CA LEU A 134 -16.82 5.58 -15.35
C LEU A 134 -16.92 7.02 -14.84
N LYS A 135 -16.00 7.90 -15.24
CA LYS A 135 -16.11 9.35 -14.97
C LYS A 135 -17.37 9.97 -15.59
N LYS A 136 -17.86 9.46 -16.73
CA LYS A 136 -19.14 9.92 -17.31
C LYS A 136 -20.37 9.52 -16.47
N LEU A 137 -20.19 8.62 -15.50
CA LEU A 137 -21.19 8.23 -14.51
C LEU A 137 -20.98 8.89 -13.14
N ASN A 138 -20.14 9.93 -13.06
CA ASN A 138 -19.71 10.58 -11.81
C ASN A 138 -18.99 9.64 -10.83
N ILE A 139 -18.29 8.62 -11.34
CA ILE A 139 -17.44 7.73 -10.55
C ILE A 139 -15.99 8.17 -10.77
N HIS A 140 -15.43 8.89 -9.81
CA HIS A 140 -14.11 9.52 -9.90
C HIS A 140 -13.02 8.76 -9.12
N SER A 141 -13.41 7.93 -8.16
CA SER A 141 -12.52 7.19 -7.28
C SER A 141 -12.87 5.70 -7.19
N VAL A 142 -11.93 4.91 -6.63
CA VAL A 142 -12.21 3.52 -6.27
C VAL A 142 -13.30 3.41 -5.21
N ASP A 143 -13.34 4.34 -4.27
CA ASP A 143 -14.35 4.33 -3.22
C ASP A 143 -15.75 4.61 -3.79
N ASP A 144 -15.85 5.49 -4.80
CA ASP A 144 -17.12 5.74 -5.52
C ASP A 144 -17.61 4.47 -6.22
N LEU A 145 -16.67 3.73 -6.85
CA LEU A 145 -16.99 2.49 -7.55
C LEU A 145 -17.44 1.39 -6.57
N ILE A 146 -16.75 1.25 -5.44
CA ILE A 146 -17.10 0.29 -4.37
C ILE A 146 -18.46 0.66 -3.77
N ALA A 147 -18.69 1.94 -3.46
CA ALA A 147 -19.93 2.42 -2.88
C ALA A 147 -21.12 2.22 -3.82
N LYS A 148 -20.93 2.41 -5.13
CA LYS A 148 -21.98 2.17 -6.13
C LYS A 148 -22.21 0.68 -6.36
N GLY A 149 -21.16 -0.13 -6.37
CA GLY A 149 -21.20 -1.57 -6.65
C GLY A 149 -21.19 -1.90 -8.14
N GLU A 150 -20.75 -3.10 -8.49
CA GLU A 150 -20.54 -3.55 -9.87
C GLU A 150 -21.83 -3.61 -10.69
N ILE A 151 -22.92 -4.13 -10.13
CA ILE A 151 -24.20 -4.32 -10.85
C ILE A 151 -24.87 -2.98 -11.11
N ASN A 152 -24.96 -2.10 -10.11
CA ASN A 152 -25.52 -0.77 -10.29
C ASN A 152 -24.67 0.09 -11.23
N THR A 153 -23.35 -0.09 -11.22
CA THR A 153 -22.46 0.55 -12.18
C THR A 153 -22.74 0.04 -13.60
N PHE A 154 -22.91 -1.27 -13.77
CA PHE A 154 -23.24 -1.88 -15.05
C PHE A 154 -24.60 -1.41 -15.60
N ILE A 155 -25.63 -1.32 -14.75
CA ILE A 155 -26.95 -0.78 -15.10
C ILE A 155 -26.83 0.68 -15.53
N ALA A 156 -26.13 1.52 -14.76
CA ALA A 156 -25.94 2.92 -15.09
C ALA A 156 -25.18 3.13 -16.42
N LEU A 157 -24.28 2.21 -16.79
CA LEU A 157 -23.65 2.21 -18.11
C LEU A 157 -24.69 1.98 -19.22
N LEU A 158 -25.56 1.00 -19.05
CA LEU A 158 -26.62 0.71 -20.03
C LEU A 158 -27.63 1.84 -20.16
N GLU A 159 -28.07 2.44 -19.05
CA GLU A 159 -29.00 3.58 -19.03
C GLU A 159 -28.44 4.81 -19.74
N LYS A 160 -27.11 5.00 -19.69
CA LYS A 160 -26.40 6.06 -20.44
C LYS A 160 -26.12 5.69 -21.90
N GLY A 161 -26.59 4.54 -22.37
CA GLY A 161 -26.46 4.10 -23.76
C GLY A 161 -25.07 3.55 -24.11
N PHE A 162 -24.26 3.16 -23.13
CA PHE A 162 -23.01 2.46 -23.42
C PHE A 162 -23.30 1.02 -23.85
N ASP A 163 -22.66 0.58 -24.92
CA ASP A 163 -22.71 -0.82 -25.32
C ASP A 163 -21.68 -1.62 -24.51
N VAL A 164 -22.16 -2.23 -23.42
CA VAL A 164 -21.36 -3.03 -22.50
C VAL A 164 -21.90 -4.47 -22.43
N ASP A 165 -20.97 -5.41 -22.32
CA ASP A 165 -21.23 -6.84 -22.30
C ASP A 165 -20.93 -7.46 -20.92
N GLU A 166 -21.08 -8.78 -20.81
CA GLU A 166 -20.73 -9.55 -19.61
C GLU A 166 -19.25 -9.36 -19.20
N SER A 167 -18.35 -9.11 -20.16
CA SER A 167 -16.93 -8.84 -19.87
C SER A 167 -16.79 -7.58 -19.01
N MET A 168 -17.54 -6.53 -19.29
CA MET A 168 -17.54 -5.32 -18.46
C MET A 168 -18.04 -5.61 -17.04
N LEU A 169 -19.11 -6.39 -16.89
CA LEU A 169 -19.62 -6.77 -15.58
C LEU A 169 -18.58 -7.56 -14.77
N PHE A 170 -17.89 -8.52 -15.41
CA PHE A 170 -16.81 -9.27 -14.76
C PHE A 170 -15.62 -8.38 -14.39
N LYS A 171 -15.24 -7.42 -15.25
CA LYS A 171 -14.20 -6.44 -14.94
C LYS A 171 -14.55 -5.66 -13.68
N LEU A 172 -15.76 -5.11 -13.60
CA LEU A 172 -16.24 -4.34 -12.45
C LEU A 172 -16.22 -5.17 -11.15
N HIS A 173 -16.81 -6.37 -11.19
CA HIS A 173 -16.84 -7.29 -10.05
C HIS A 173 -15.42 -7.64 -9.57
N CYS A 174 -14.56 -8.10 -10.48
CA CYS A 174 -13.19 -8.49 -10.13
C CYS A 174 -12.34 -7.30 -9.67
N ALA A 175 -12.55 -6.10 -10.20
CA ALA A 175 -11.85 -4.91 -9.74
C ALA A 175 -12.20 -4.60 -8.28
N ILE A 176 -13.49 -4.59 -7.93
CA ILE A 176 -13.97 -4.35 -6.55
C ILE A 176 -13.44 -5.43 -5.60
N GLN A 177 -13.47 -6.70 -6.02
CA GLN A 177 -12.99 -7.84 -5.22
C GLN A 177 -11.47 -8.03 -5.24
N HIS A 178 -10.73 -7.17 -5.97
CA HIS A 178 -9.28 -7.26 -6.17
C HIS A 178 -8.80 -8.63 -6.72
N LYS A 179 -9.53 -9.19 -7.68
CA LYS A 179 -9.24 -10.47 -8.37
C LYS A 179 -8.93 -10.25 -9.85
N LEU A 180 -8.29 -11.22 -10.48
CA LEU A 180 -8.11 -11.25 -11.94
C LEU A 180 -9.28 -12.03 -12.58
N ILE A 181 -9.79 -11.61 -13.74
CA ILE A 181 -10.99 -12.24 -14.34
C ILE A 181 -10.84 -13.75 -14.54
N TYR A 182 -9.65 -14.23 -14.88
CA TYR A 182 -9.41 -15.65 -15.11
C TYR A 182 -9.54 -16.51 -13.83
N THR A 183 -9.58 -15.90 -12.64
CA THR A 183 -9.79 -16.62 -11.38
C THR A 183 -11.28 -16.86 -11.09
N LEU A 184 -12.21 -16.28 -11.87
CA LEU A 184 -13.64 -16.54 -11.71
C LEU A 184 -14.00 -17.93 -12.21
N THR A 185 -14.57 -18.74 -11.33
CA THR A 185 -15.14 -20.04 -11.66
C THR A 185 -16.40 -19.88 -12.53
N PRO A 186 -16.76 -20.90 -13.34
CA PRO A 186 -18.03 -20.88 -14.09
C PRO A 186 -19.25 -20.63 -13.19
N LYS A 187 -19.26 -21.21 -11.98
CA LYS A 187 -20.32 -21.03 -11.00
C LYS A 187 -20.45 -19.56 -10.54
N GLU A 188 -19.33 -18.90 -10.23
CA GLU A 188 -19.33 -17.48 -9.85
C GLU A 188 -19.83 -16.59 -11.00
N LYS A 189 -19.41 -16.88 -12.24
CA LYS A 189 -19.88 -16.14 -13.42
C LYS A 189 -21.39 -16.28 -13.60
N ILE A 190 -21.92 -17.51 -13.55
CA ILE A 190 -23.36 -17.77 -13.67
C ILE A 190 -24.15 -17.06 -12.56
N ALA A 191 -23.67 -17.12 -11.32
CA ALA A 191 -24.32 -16.45 -10.20
C ALA A 191 -24.39 -14.93 -10.42
N LEU A 192 -23.28 -14.30 -10.81
CA LEU A 192 -23.20 -12.87 -11.07
C LEU A 192 -24.09 -12.44 -12.25
N LEU A 193 -24.14 -13.21 -13.34
CA LEU A 193 -25.04 -12.94 -14.47
C LEU A 193 -26.52 -13.10 -14.09
N THR A 194 -26.82 -14.08 -13.22
CA THR A 194 -28.19 -14.29 -12.69
C THR A 194 -28.63 -13.09 -11.87
N GLU A 195 -27.76 -12.62 -10.96
CA GLU A 195 -28.02 -11.47 -10.11
C GLU A 195 -28.18 -10.20 -10.95
N ALA A 196 -27.30 -9.97 -11.93
CA ALA A 196 -27.40 -8.83 -12.83
C ALA A 196 -28.68 -8.86 -13.68
N ASN A 197 -29.11 -10.03 -14.17
CA ASN A 197 -30.40 -10.15 -14.88
C ASN A 197 -31.60 -9.79 -13.98
N LYS A 198 -31.56 -10.18 -12.70
CA LYS A 198 -32.60 -9.80 -11.74
C LYS A 198 -32.62 -8.29 -11.53
N ALA A 199 -31.46 -7.70 -11.24
CA ALA A 199 -31.34 -6.26 -11.02
C ALA A 199 -31.70 -5.42 -12.25
N LEU A 200 -31.33 -5.87 -13.47
CA LEU A 200 -31.75 -5.26 -14.73
C LEU A 200 -33.28 -5.20 -14.83
N TYR A 201 -33.95 -6.33 -14.55
CA TYR A 201 -35.40 -6.41 -14.60
C TYR A 201 -36.07 -5.49 -13.55
N GLU A 202 -35.53 -5.45 -12.34
CA GLU A 202 -35.99 -4.55 -11.27
C GLU A 202 -35.81 -3.07 -11.64
N ALA A 203 -34.77 -2.74 -12.40
CA ALA A 203 -34.53 -1.41 -12.97
C ALA A 203 -35.38 -1.10 -14.22
N GLY A 204 -36.32 -1.98 -14.61
CA GLY A 204 -37.16 -1.81 -15.80
C GLY A 204 -36.47 -2.10 -17.13
N LEU A 205 -35.27 -2.67 -17.10
CA LEU A 205 -34.51 -3.09 -18.28
C LEU A 205 -34.79 -4.56 -18.63
N ARG A 206 -34.58 -4.93 -19.89
CA ARG A 206 -34.70 -6.34 -20.30
C ARG A 206 -33.53 -7.15 -19.74
N LYS A 207 -33.80 -8.39 -19.34
CA LYS A 207 -32.75 -9.38 -19.07
C LYS A 207 -31.85 -9.52 -20.30
N ARG A 208 -30.53 -9.50 -20.09
CA ARG A 208 -29.53 -9.45 -21.17
C ARG A 208 -28.77 -10.75 -21.35
N PHE A 209 -28.54 -11.48 -20.26
CA PHE A 209 -27.68 -12.67 -20.28
C PHE A 209 -28.50 -13.95 -20.45
N LYS A 210 -28.08 -14.83 -21.37
CA LYS A 210 -28.62 -16.19 -21.47
C LYS A 210 -27.80 -17.08 -20.55
N ILE A 211 -28.46 -17.72 -19.61
CA ILE A 211 -27.83 -18.55 -18.60
C ILE A 211 -28.21 -20.00 -18.91
N TYR A 212 -27.20 -20.83 -19.17
CA TYR A 212 -27.33 -22.25 -19.48
C TYR A 212 -26.70 -23.07 -18.36
#